data_AF-A0A4Q2RER4-F1
#
_entry.id   AF-A0A4Q2RER4-F1
#
_cell.length_a   1.000
_cell.length_b   1.000
_cell.length_c   1.000
_cell.angle_alpha   90.00
_cell.angle_beta   90.00
_cell.angle_gamma   90.00
#
_symmetry.space_group_name_H-M   'P 1'
#
loop_
_entity.id
_entity.type
_entity.pdbx_description
1 polymer ?
#
loop_
_entity_poly.entity_id
_entity_poly.type
_entity_poly.pdbx_seq_one_letter_code
_entity_poly.pdbx_strand_id
1 'polypeptide(L)'
;MAAARAIGHNDNVAFDDAWPALPPVGRDYQSTPKPDEMLIVVVAWSIVHGREQEFLTYWSEREAIDDRAGLIGEFLNRVRGDDEMPCATWRCSSDCSTFLNVGIWRSCAAFEQQLGAKIRNGKGPQPFEYEPRRRLFLGPERWRLGGSLLPIREHAAVR
;
A
#
# COMPACT_ATOMS: atom_id res chain seq x y z
N MET A 1 11.32 56.56 24.65
CA MET A 1 12.68 55.99 24.60
C MET A 1 12.60 54.55 25.07
N ALA A 2 13.26 53.67 24.32
CA ALA A 2 13.05 52.23 24.24
C ALA A 2 13.35 51.49 25.56
N ALA A 3 12.48 50.53 25.89
CA ALA A 3 12.74 49.49 26.88
C ALA A 3 13.37 48.28 26.18
N ALA A 4 14.46 47.78 26.78
CA ALA A 4 15.20 46.61 26.35
C ALA A 4 14.34 45.34 26.39
N ARG A 5 14.45 44.49 25.36
CA ARG A 5 14.05 43.08 25.43
C ARG A 5 15.30 42.22 25.47
N ALA A 6 15.43 41.49 26.57
CA ALA A 6 16.43 40.47 26.79
C ALA A 6 16.25 39.31 25.81
N ILE A 7 17.38 38.79 25.36
CA ILE A 7 17.54 37.59 24.55
C ILE A 7 17.25 36.39 25.45
N GLY A 8 16.29 35.56 25.04
CA GLY A 8 15.85 34.40 25.80
C GLY A 8 15.45 33.26 24.88
N HIS A 9 16.30 32.24 24.91
CA HIS A 9 16.01 30.83 24.74
C HIS A 9 15.75 30.26 23.33
N ASN A 10 16.34 29.09 23.20
CA ASN A 10 16.60 28.30 22.01
C ASN A 10 15.49 27.26 21.92
N ASP A 11 14.48 27.49 21.09
CA ASP A 11 13.38 26.53 20.92
C ASP A 11 13.74 25.57 19.78
N ASN A 12 14.42 24.49 20.17
CA ASN A 12 14.28 23.20 19.51
C ASN A 12 12.79 22.92 19.37
N VAL A 13 12.26 22.93 18.14
CA VAL A 13 10.94 22.39 17.85
C VAL A 13 11.08 20.86 17.97
N ALA A 14 10.87 20.37 19.19
CA ALA A 14 10.55 18.98 19.43
C ALA A 14 9.27 18.67 18.64
N PHE A 15 9.35 17.73 17.71
CA PHE A 15 8.17 17.05 17.20
C PHE A 15 7.62 16.23 18.38
N ASP A 16 6.67 16.81 19.11
CA ASP A 16 5.91 16.08 20.11
C ASP A 16 5.18 14.92 19.42
N ASP A 17 5.51 13.72 19.87
CA ASP A 17 4.84 12.44 19.64
C ASP A 17 3.39 12.46 20.16
N ALA A 18 2.54 13.24 19.51
CA ALA A 18 1.12 13.28 19.80
C ALA A 18 0.33 13.24 18.50
N TRP A 19 0.34 12.07 17.85
CA TRP A 19 -0.78 11.69 17.01
C TRP A 19 -2.04 11.82 17.88
N PRO A 20 -3.09 12.57 17.47
CA PRO A 20 -4.31 12.61 18.26
C PRO A 20 -4.80 11.18 18.42
N ALA A 21 -5.03 10.77 19.66
CA ALA A 21 -5.63 9.48 19.96
C ALA A 21 -6.89 9.36 19.10
N LEU A 22 -6.89 8.35 18.21
CA LEU A 22 -8.07 8.06 17.42
C LEU A 22 -9.25 7.93 18.38
N PRO A 23 -10.43 8.50 18.06
CA PRO A 23 -11.61 8.26 18.85
C PRO A 23 -11.74 6.74 19.05
N PRO A 24 -12.20 6.25 20.22
CA PRO A 24 -12.41 4.84 20.42
C PRO A 24 -13.24 4.35 19.24
N VAL A 25 -12.68 3.41 18.47
CA VAL A 25 -13.36 2.82 17.31
C VAL A 25 -14.68 2.28 17.85
N GLY A 26 -15.77 2.99 17.58
CA GLY A 26 -17.10 2.47 17.79
C GLY A 26 -17.16 1.16 17.04
N ARG A 27 -17.34 0.06 17.76
CA ARG A 27 -17.34 -1.32 17.24
C ARG A 27 -18.53 -1.63 16.31
N ASP A 28 -19.16 -0.60 15.73
CA ASP A 28 -20.44 -0.73 15.02
C ASP A 28 -20.32 -0.42 13.51
N TYR A 29 -19.11 -0.35 12.95
CA TYR A 29 -18.88 -0.52 11.51
C TYR A 29 -18.09 -1.82 11.27
N GLN A 30 -18.68 -2.95 11.67
CA GLN A 30 -18.29 -4.27 11.18
C GLN A 30 -19.32 -4.73 10.15
N SER A 31 -19.29 -4.18 8.94
CA SER A 31 -19.66 -5.01 7.80
C SER A 31 -18.56 -6.06 7.67
N THR A 32 -18.80 -7.26 8.21
CA THR A 32 -18.00 -8.41 7.82
C THR A 32 -18.08 -8.49 6.29
N PRO A 33 -16.94 -8.48 5.57
CA PRO A 33 -16.97 -8.59 4.11
C PRO A 33 -17.77 -9.84 3.76
N LYS A 34 -18.84 -9.69 2.97
CA LYS A 34 -19.60 -10.89 2.61
C LYS A 34 -18.69 -11.78 1.75
N PRO A 35 -18.75 -13.12 1.90
CA PRO A 35 -17.85 -14.04 1.19
C PRO A 35 -17.81 -13.84 -0.33
N ASP A 36 -18.90 -13.31 -0.89
CA ASP A 36 -19.11 -13.10 -2.34
C ASP A 36 -18.88 -11.64 -2.78
N GLU A 37 -18.52 -10.73 -1.88
CA GLU A 37 -18.24 -9.33 -2.22
C GLU A 37 -16.81 -9.17 -2.74
N MET A 38 -16.67 -8.38 -3.81
CA MET A 38 -15.39 -8.01 -4.41
C MET A 38 -14.43 -7.51 -3.33
N LEU A 39 -13.17 -7.95 -3.40
CA LEU A 39 -12.13 -7.54 -2.47
C LEU A 39 -11.00 -6.84 -3.23
N ILE A 40 -10.61 -5.66 -2.76
CA ILE A 40 -9.41 -4.97 -3.22
C ILE A 40 -8.37 -5.08 -2.11
N VAL A 41 -7.21 -5.62 -2.45
CA VAL A 41 -6.07 -5.76 -1.54
C VAL A 41 -4.97 -4.83 -1.99
N VAL A 42 -4.50 -3.97 -1.09
CA VAL A 42 -3.37 -3.08 -1.33
C VAL A 42 -2.23 -3.49 -0.41
N VAL A 43 -1.07 -3.79 -0.98
CA VAL A 43 0.17 -4.02 -0.23
C VAL A 43 1.12 -2.87 -0.53
N ALA A 44 1.47 -2.12 0.52
CA ALA A 44 2.46 -1.07 0.45
C ALA A 44 3.83 -1.65 0.78
N TRP A 45 4.75 -1.52 -0.16
CA TRP A 45 6.15 -1.95 -0.07
C TRP A 45 7.05 -0.72 0.02
N SER A 46 7.82 -0.63 1.11
CA SER A 46 8.89 0.35 1.27
C SER A 46 10.22 -0.32 0.89
N ILE A 47 10.86 0.14 -0.17
CA ILE A 47 12.03 -0.51 -0.78
C ILE A 47 13.27 0.35 -0.58
N VAL A 48 14.37 -0.27 -0.14
CA VAL A 48 15.67 0.39 -0.02
C VAL A 48 16.11 0.92 -1.38
N HIS A 49 16.53 2.19 -1.43
CA HIS A 49 17.03 2.81 -2.66
C HIS A 49 18.16 2.00 -3.30
N GLY A 50 18.10 1.83 -4.63
CA GLY A 50 19.07 1.04 -5.40
C GLY A 50 18.78 -0.46 -5.42
N ARG A 51 17.76 -0.94 -4.67
CA ARG A 51 17.34 -2.35 -4.64
C ARG A 51 15.99 -2.60 -5.31
N GLU A 52 15.46 -1.61 -6.03
CA GLU A 52 14.16 -1.70 -6.70
C GLU A 52 14.13 -2.83 -7.72
N GLN A 53 15.21 -3.03 -8.47
CA GLN A 53 15.26 -4.09 -9.47
C GLN A 53 15.22 -5.49 -8.83
N GLU A 54 15.86 -5.67 -7.68
CA GLU A 54 15.79 -6.93 -6.92
C GLU A 54 14.38 -7.20 -6.43
N PHE A 55 13.70 -6.16 -5.91
CA PHE A 55 12.31 -6.24 -5.53
C PHE A 55 11.40 -6.60 -6.71
N LEU A 56 11.56 -5.93 -7.87
CA LEU A 56 10.76 -6.19 -9.07
C LEU A 56 10.93 -7.63 -9.55
N THR A 57 12.18 -8.13 -9.58
CA THR A 57 12.46 -9.54 -9.91
C THR A 57 11.80 -10.48 -8.90
N TYR A 58 11.99 -10.23 -7.60
CA TYR A 58 11.37 -11.03 -6.53
C TYR A 58 9.84 -11.09 -6.70
N TRP A 59 9.18 -9.95 -6.92
CA TRP A 59 7.74 -9.89 -7.08
C TRP A 59 7.28 -10.67 -8.32
N SER A 60 7.95 -10.47 -9.46
CA SER A 60 7.59 -11.14 -10.72
C SER A 60 7.77 -12.66 -10.71
N GLU A 61 8.72 -13.18 -9.92
CA GLU A 61 9.07 -14.61 -9.92
C GLU A 61 8.54 -15.38 -8.72
N ARG A 62 8.46 -14.75 -7.54
CA ARG A 62 8.23 -15.45 -6.26
C ARG A 62 6.90 -15.14 -5.59
N GLU A 63 6.29 -14.02 -5.93
CA GLU A 63 4.94 -13.67 -5.47
C GLU A 63 3.88 -14.06 -6.52
N ALA A 64 4.24 -14.90 -7.49
CA ALA A 64 3.32 -15.41 -8.49
C ALA A 64 2.12 -16.14 -7.84
N ILE A 65 0.94 -15.82 -8.35
CA ILE A 65 -0.31 -16.48 -8.01
C ILE A 65 -0.51 -17.61 -9.03
N ASP A 66 -0.52 -18.85 -8.55
CA ASP A 66 -0.59 -20.03 -9.43
C ASP A 66 -2.01 -20.19 -10.00
N ASP A 67 -3.02 -20.23 -9.13
CA ASP A 67 -4.43 -20.19 -9.52
C ASP A 67 -4.96 -18.76 -9.44
N ARG A 68 -5.28 -18.18 -10.60
CA ARG A 68 -5.78 -16.80 -10.76
C ARG A 68 -7.28 -16.74 -11.07
N ALA A 69 -8.04 -17.84 -10.95
CA ALA A 69 -9.45 -17.86 -11.36
C ALA A 69 -10.33 -16.83 -10.62
N GLY A 70 -9.95 -16.49 -9.39
CA GLY A 70 -10.60 -15.48 -8.56
C GLY A 70 -10.06 -14.07 -8.74
N LEU A 71 -8.91 -13.90 -9.39
CA LEU A 71 -8.25 -12.62 -9.60
C LEU A 71 -8.87 -11.90 -10.82
N ILE A 72 -9.30 -10.66 -10.61
CA ILE A 72 -9.76 -9.77 -11.69
C ILE A 72 -8.55 -9.08 -12.33
N GLY A 73 -7.59 -8.67 -11.52
CA GLY A 73 -6.33 -8.09 -11.99
C GLY A 73 -5.41 -7.75 -10.84
N GLU A 74 -4.11 -7.75 -11.11
CA GLU A 74 -3.09 -7.36 -10.16
C GLU A 74 -2.11 -6.39 -10.81
N PHE A 75 -1.79 -5.31 -10.08
CA PHE A 75 -0.94 -4.25 -10.58
C PHE A 75 0.12 -3.92 -9.54
N LEU A 76 1.39 -3.98 -9.92
CA LEU A 76 2.48 -3.40 -9.14
C LEU A 76 2.79 -2.01 -9.66
N ASN A 77 2.68 -1.01 -8.80
CA ASN A 77 2.78 0.40 -9.18
C ASN A 77 3.90 1.07 -8.39
N ARG A 78 4.81 1.76 -9.06
CA ARG A 78 5.69 2.72 -8.39
C ARG A 78 4.89 3.97 -8.04
N VAL A 79 4.99 4.45 -6.80
CA VAL A 79 4.43 5.75 -6.45
C VAL A 79 5.28 6.83 -7.11
N ARG A 80 4.63 7.75 -7.82
CA ARG A 80 5.29 8.85 -8.54
C ARG A 80 5.64 9.99 -7.58
N GLY A 81 6.75 10.67 -7.87
CA GLY A 81 7.20 11.83 -7.13
C GLY A 81 6.37 13.10 -7.38
N ASP A 82 6.66 14.14 -6.60
CA ASP A 82 6.01 15.46 -6.69
C ASP A 82 6.25 16.14 -8.04
N ASP A 83 7.43 15.92 -8.62
CA ASP A 83 7.84 16.40 -9.93
C ASP A 83 7.07 15.72 -11.08
N GLU A 84 6.72 14.45 -10.91
CA GLU A 84 5.94 13.67 -11.88
C GLU A 84 4.43 13.90 -11.76
N MET A 85 3.92 14.16 -10.55
CA MET A 85 2.50 14.34 -10.29
C MET A 85 2.22 15.45 -9.26
N PRO A 86 2.25 16.74 -9.68
CA PRO A 86 2.11 17.87 -8.76
C PRO A 86 0.78 17.92 -7.99
N CYS A 87 -0.27 17.28 -8.51
CA CYS A 87 -1.58 17.21 -7.85
C CYS A 87 -1.68 16.10 -6.80
N ALA A 88 -0.67 15.24 -6.65
CA ALA A 88 -0.65 14.25 -5.58
C ALA A 88 -0.55 14.97 -4.23
N THR A 89 -1.44 14.61 -3.30
CA THR A 89 -1.43 15.14 -1.92
C THR A 89 -0.92 14.12 -0.91
N TRP A 90 -0.94 12.84 -1.27
CA TRP A 90 -0.35 11.79 -0.46
C TRP A 90 1.14 11.67 -0.78
N ARG A 91 1.96 11.89 0.24
CA ARG A 91 3.43 11.84 0.14
C ARG A 91 3.96 10.56 0.76
N CYS A 92 4.90 9.93 0.07
CA CYS A 92 5.71 8.83 0.60
C CYS A 92 7.02 9.38 1.16
N SER A 93 7.67 8.63 2.05
CA SER A 93 8.99 9.01 2.57
C SER A 93 10.00 9.11 1.42
N SER A 94 10.87 10.12 1.47
CA SER A 94 12.01 10.26 0.56
C SER A 94 13.12 9.24 0.83
N ASP A 95 13.09 8.55 1.98
CA ASP A 95 14.16 7.65 2.42
C ASP A 95 14.09 6.28 1.74
N CYS A 96 13.00 5.99 1.02
CA CYS A 96 12.78 4.73 0.32
C CYS A 96 11.97 4.91 -0.97
N SER A 97 12.06 3.94 -1.87
CA SER A 97 11.15 3.83 -3.01
C SER A 97 9.86 3.13 -2.55
N THR A 98 8.69 3.74 -2.78
CA THR A 98 7.40 3.11 -2.43
C THR A 98 6.74 2.46 -3.65
N PHE A 99 6.31 1.22 -3.49
CA PHE A 99 5.49 0.50 -4.45
C PHE A 99 4.16 0.07 -3.84
N LEU A 100 3.09 0.18 -4.62
CA LEU A 100 1.76 -0.29 -4.27
C LEU A 100 1.39 -1.46 -5.17
N ASN A 101 1.27 -2.64 -4.57
CA ASN A 101 0.72 -3.80 -5.22
C ASN A 101 -0.79 -3.84 -4.93
N VAL A 102 -1.59 -3.70 -5.98
CA VAL A 102 -3.06 -3.66 -5.91
C VAL A 102 -3.60 -4.91 -6.59
N GLY A 103 -4.21 -5.81 -5.81
CA GLY A 103 -4.93 -6.97 -6.30
C GLY A 103 -6.44 -6.75 -6.20
N ILE A 104 -7.17 -7.00 -7.28
CA ILE A 104 -8.63 -6.94 -7.34
C ILE A 104 -9.16 -8.35 -7.50
N TRP A 105 -10.03 -8.77 -6.60
CA TRP A 105 -10.51 -10.14 -6.49
C TRP A 105 -12.02 -10.19 -6.62
N ARG A 106 -12.53 -11.23 -7.28
CA ARG A 106 -13.97 -11.47 -7.42
C ARG A 106 -14.66 -11.56 -6.08
N SER A 107 -14.00 -12.15 -5.09
CA SER A 107 -14.54 -12.26 -3.75
C SER A 107 -13.47 -12.43 -2.68
N CYS A 108 -13.82 -12.15 -1.43
CA CYS A 108 -12.96 -12.42 -0.27
C CYS A 108 -12.59 -13.91 -0.18
N ALA A 109 -13.56 -14.81 -0.38
CA ALA A 109 -13.32 -16.24 -0.33
C ALA A 109 -12.30 -16.70 -1.39
N ALA A 110 -12.38 -16.15 -2.61
CA ALA A 110 -11.45 -16.49 -3.67
C ALA A 110 -10.01 -16.05 -3.33
N PHE A 111 -9.85 -14.85 -2.76
CA PHE A 111 -8.56 -14.39 -2.27
C PHE A 111 -8.00 -15.30 -1.17
N GLU A 112 -8.81 -15.67 -0.18
CA GLU A 112 -8.34 -16.53 0.92
C GLU A 112 -7.90 -17.91 0.45
N GLN A 113 -8.65 -18.50 -0.50
CA GLN A 113 -8.33 -19.80 -1.08
C GLN A 113 -7.05 -19.76 -1.92
N GLN A 114 -6.87 -18.72 -2.74
CA GLN A 114 -5.78 -18.66 -3.73
C GLN A 114 -4.48 -18.07 -3.15
N LEU A 115 -4.58 -17.16 -2.16
CA LEU A 115 -3.42 -16.43 -1.64
C LEU A 115 -3.35 -16.36 -0.10
N GLY A 116 -4.46 -16.58 0.60
CA GLY A 116 -4.54 -16.42 2.05
C GLY A 116 -3.55 -17.29 2.85
N ALA A 117 -3.21 -18.48 2.36
CA ALA A 117 -2.21 -19.35 2.99
C ALA A 117 -0.77 -18.83 2.83
N LYS A 118 -0.41 -18.30 1.66
CA LYS A 118 0.92 -17.71 1.39
C LYS A 118 1.15 -16.46 2.26
N ILE A 119 0.09 -15.67 2.49
CA ILE A 119 0.15 -14.45 3.31
C ILE A 119 0.25 -14.74 4.81
N ARG A 120 -0.51 -15.71 5.32
CA ARG A 120 -0.50 -16.08 6.74
C ARG A 120 0.83 -16.66 7.20
N ASN A 121 1.50 -17.44 6.34
CA ASN A 121 2.82 -18.00 6.61
C ASN A 121 3.95 -17.01 6.31
N GLY A 122 3.69 -15.72 6.56
CA GLY A 122 4.48 -14.60 6.07
C GLY A 122 5.98 -14.80 6.28
N LYS A 123 6.73 -14.74 5.18
CA LYS A 123 8.19 -14.65 5.23
C LYS A 123 8.56 -13.36 5.97
N GLY A 124 9.58 -13.46 6.83
CA GLY A 124 10.18 -12.30 7.48
C GLY A 124 10.66 -11.24 6.48
N PRO A 125 11.08 -10.07 6.97
CA PRO A 125 11.48 -8.97 6.11
C PRO A 125 12.50 -9.42 5.07
N GLN A 126 12.28 -9.05 3.82
CA GLN A 126 13.26 -9.34 2.77
C GLN A 126 14.39 -8.29 2.82
N PRO A 127 15.61 -8.62 2.38
CA PRO A 127 16.73 -7.68 2.45
C PRO A 127 16.49 -6.35 1.69
N PHE A 128 15.68 -6.35 0.63
CA PHE A 128 15.32 -5.15 -0.13
C PHE A 128 14.24 -4.30 0.55
N GLU A 129 13.59 -4.79 1.60
CA GLU A 129 12.56 -4.05 2.34
C GLU A 129 13.23 -3.05 3.29
N TYR A 130 12.87 -1.78 3.16
CA TYR A 130 13.27 -0.72 4.09
C TYR A 130 12.47 -0.80 5.40
N GLU A 131 11.19 -1.14 5.29
CA GLU A 131 10.26 -1.31 6.40
C GLU A 131 9.34 -2.51 6.13
N PRO A 132 8.73 -3.10 7.18
CA PRO A 132 7.73 -4.14 7.00
C PRO A 132 6.57 -3.71 6.10
N ARG A 133 6.25 -4.56 5.12
CA ARG A 133 5.10 -4.36 4.22
C ARG A 133 3.79 -4.22 4.99
N ARG A 134 2.98 -3.23 4.59
CA ARG A 134 1.66 -2.94 5.17
C ARG A 134 0.57 -3.38 4.21
N ARG A 135 -0.58 -3.82 4.74
CA ARG A 135 -1.70 -4.34 3.95
C ARG A 135 -3.00 -3.63 4.30
N LEU A 136 -3.79 -3.34 3.28
CA LEU A 136 -5.14 -2.82 3.38
C LEU A 136 -6.08 -3.75 2.63
N PHE A 137 -7.21 -4.07 3.24
CA PHE A 137 -8.29 -4.85 2.67
C PHE A 137 -9.51 -3.95 2.52
N LEU A 138 -10.00 -3.78 1.30
CA LEU A 138 -11.01 -2.81 0.97
C LEU A 138 -12.18 -3.52 0.26
N GLY A 139 -13.38 -3.35 0.80
CA GLY A 139 -14.62 -3.65 0.09
C GLY A 139 -15.11 -2.41 -0.66
N PRO A 140 -15.37 -2.47 -1.97
CA PRO A 140 -15.90 -1.33 -2.69
C PRO A 140 -17.36 -1.08 -2.29
N GLU A 141 -17.62 0.03 -1.63
CA GLU A 141 -18.98 0.41 -1.20
C GLU A 141 -19.82 1.00 -2.33
N ARG A 142 -19.18 1.73 -3.26
CA ARG A 142 -19.81 2.37 -4.42
C ARG A 142 -18.80 2.42 -5.57
N TRP A 143 -19.25 2.21 -6.80
CA TRP A 143 -18.37 2.26 -7.98
C TRP A 143 -19.03 2.93 -9.18
N ARG A 144 -18.18 3.31 -10.13
CA ARG A 144 -18.56 3.77 -11.48
C ARG A 144 -17.84 2.90 -12.49
N LEU A 145 -18.45 2.70 -13.65
CA LEU A 145 -17.83 1.99 -14.76
C LEU A 145 -17.17 3.01 -15.69
N GLY A 146 -15.91 2.76 -16.03
CA GLY A 146 -15.20 3.53 -17.06
C GLY A 146 -15.60 3.07 -18.47
N GLY A 147 -15.27 3.88 -19.48
CA GLY A 147 -15.45 3.51 -20.89
C GLY A 147 -14.38 2.56 -21.44
N SER A 148 -13.32 2.30 -20.67
CA SER A 148 -12.20 1.42 -21.05
C SER A 148 -12.11 0.23 -20.11
N LEU A 149 -11.75 -0.93 -20.65
CA LEU A 149 -11.44 -2.12 -19.88
C LEU A 149 -10.08 -2.00 -19.19
N LEU A 150 -9.88 -2.79 -18.13
CA LEU A 150 -8.55 -3.04 -17.60
C LEU A 150 -7.65 -3.71 -18.66
N PRO A 151 -6.31 -3.62 -18.54
CA PRO A 151 -5.40 -4.37 -19.39
C PRO A 151 -5.74 -5.87 -19.39
N ILE A 152 -5.89 -6.44 -20.58
CA ILE A 152 -6.27 -7.86 -20.77
C ILE A 152 -5.09 -8.77 -21.12
N ARG A 153 -3.86 -8.22 -21.10
CA ARG A 153 -2.62 -8.95 -21.34
C ARG A 153 -1.66 -8.67 -20.20
N GLU A 154 -0.87 -9.66 -19.85
CA GLU A 154 0.18 -9.52 -18.85
C GLU A 154 1.27 -8.58 -19.35
N HIS A 155 1.91 -7.90 -18.40
CA HIS A 155 3.11 -7.15 -18.68
C HIS A 155 4.24 -8.13 -19.04
N ALA A 156 5.06 -7.82 -20.05
CA ALA A 156 6.07 -8.75 -20.58
C ALA A 156 7.14 -9.20 -19.54
N ALA A 157 7.28 -8.46 -18.45
CA ALA A 157 8.19 -8.79 -17.34
C ALA A 157 7.55 -9.65 -16.23
N VAL A 158 6.29 -10.06 -16.39
CA VAL A 158 5.57 -10.94 -15.47
C VAL A 158 5.51 -12.33 -16.10
N ARG A 159 5.73 -13.37 -15.29
CA ARG A 159 5.75 -14.78 -15.71
C ARG A 159 4.52 -15.55 -15.20
#